data_AF-A0A950QT59-F1
#
_entry.id   AF-A0A950QT59-F1
#
_cell.length_a   1.000
_cell.length_b   1.000
_cell.length_c   1.000
_cell.angle_alpha   90.00
_cell.angle_beta   90.00
_cell.angle_gamma   90.00
#
_symmetry.space_group_name_H-M   'P 1'
#
loop_
_entity.id
_entity.type
_entity.pdbx_description
1 polymer ?
#
loop_
_entity_poly.entity_id
_entity_poly.type
_entity_poly.pdbx_seq_one_letter_code
_entity_poly.pdbx_strand_id
1 'polypeptide(L)' 'GEALRFKDEFVRHKILDLMGDLMLIGSPIRARLIAKRCGHGHNVKFMRALLEKRAAASVNP' A
#
# COMPACT_ATOMS: atom_id res chain seq x y z
N GLY A 1 10.50 -3.99 -29.01
CA GLY A 1 10.02 -3.93 -27.62
C GLY A 1 9.76 -5.34 -27.17
N GLU A 2 10.28 -5.73 -26.01
CA GLU A 2 10.01 -7.07 -25.46
C GLU A 2 8.51 -7.25 -25.22
N ALA A 3 8.05 -8.49 -25.33
CA ALA A 3 6.67 -8.85 -25.01
C ALA A 3 6.40 -8.68 -23.51
N LEU A 4 5.16 -8.35 -23.15
CA LEU A 4 4.73 -8.37 -21.75
C LEU A 4 4.89 -9.77 -21.18
N ARG A 5 5.35 -9.85 -19.92
CA ARG A 5 5.44 -11.11 -19.15
C ARG A 5 4.06 -11.65 -18.83
N PHE A 6 3.09 -10.75 -18.66
CA PHE A 6 1.69 -11.09 -18.40
C PHE A 6 0.75 -10.17 -19.18
N LYS A 7 -0.42 -10.68 -19.57
CA LYS A 7 -1.46 -9.90 -20.26
C LYS A 7 -1.92 -8.67 -19.44
N ASP A 8 -1.82 -8.76 -18.13
CA ASP A 8 -2.24 -7.78 -17.13
C ASP A 8 -1.04 -7.18 -16.35
N GLU A 9 0.16 -7.18 -16.92
CA GLU A 9 1.40 -6.77 -16.25
C GLU A 9 1.33 -5.36 -15.64
N PHE A 10 0.68 -4.41 -16.31
CA PHE A 10 0.54 -3.04 -15.79
C PHE A 10 -0.23 -2.97 -14.46
N VAL A 11 -1.31 -3.74 -14.29
CA VAL A 11 -2.06 -3.76 -13.02
C VAL A 11 -1.30 -4.53 -11.95
N ARG A 12 -0.60 -5.61 -12.32
CA ARG A 12 0.29 -6.33 -11.40
C ARG A 12 1.40 -5.44 -10.87
N HIS A 13 1.99 -4.61 -11.73
CA HIS A 13 2.99 -3.63 -11.34
C HIS A 13 2.43 -2.61 -10.33
N LYS A 14 1.19 -2.14 -10.52
CA LYS A 14 0.55 -1.26 -9.53
C LYS A 14 0.25 -1.94 -8.19
N ILE A 15 -0.07 -3.22 -8.20
CA ILE A 15 -0.20 -4.02 -6.97
C ILE A 15 1.17 -4.14 -6.28
N LEU A 16 2.23 -4.39 -7.05
CA LEU A 16 3.60 -4.46 -6.54
C LEU A 16 4.06 -3.12 -5.93
N ASP A 17 3.79 -2.00 -6.62
CA ASP A 17 4.03 -0.64 -6.12
C ASP A 17 3.34 -0.41 -4.77
N LEU A 18 2.05 -0.76 -4.67
CA LEU A 18 1.29 -0.66 -3.43
C LEU A 18 1.92 -1.52 -2.33
N MET A 19 2.28 -2.78 -2.61
CA MET A 19 2.95 -3.63 -1.63
C MET A 19 4.27 -3.02 -1.16
N GLY A 20 5.09 -2.46 -2.06
CA GLY A 20 6.32 -1.77 -1.72
C GLY A 20 6.10 -0.58 -0.79
N ASP A 21 5.12 0.28 -1.11
CA ASP A 21 4.78 1.44 -0.29
C ASP A 21 4.28 1.03 1.12
N LEU A 22 3.53 -0.08 1.24
CA LEU A 22 3.04 -0.57 2.53
C LEU A 22 4.16 -1.09 3.44
N MET A 23 5.22 -1.69 2.85
CA MET A 23 6.35 -2.22 3.61
C MET A 23 7.14 -1.12 4.34
N LEU A 24 7.03 0.14 3.90
CA LEU A 24 7.65 1.29 4.56
C LEU A 24 7.11 1.56 5.98
N ILE A 25 6.02 0.92 6.40
CA ILE A 25 5.50 1.03 7.78
C ILE A 25 6.40 0.35 8.83
N GLY A 26 7.35 -0.48 8.40
CA GLY A 26 8.28 -1.17 9.30
C GLY A 26 7.66 -2.28 10.17
N SER A 27 6.41 -2.69 9.92
CA SER A 27 5.74 -3.78 10.63
C SER A 27 4.83 -4.57 9.68
N PRO A 28 4.69 -5.91 9.87
CA PRO A 28 3.75 -6.70 9.08
C PRO A 28 2.32 -6.16 9.20
N ILE A 29 1.64 -6.00 8.07
CA ILE A 29 0.23 -5.60 8.01
C ILE A 29 -0.62 -6.80 7.64
N ARG A 30 -1.53 -7.20 8.52
CA ARG A 30 -2.61 -8.15 8.19
C ARG A 30 -3.88 -7.36 7.89
N ALA A 31 -4.20 -7.17 6.60
CA ALA A 31 -5.36 -6.40 6.18
C ALA A 31 -5.94 -6.91 4.85
N ARG A 32 -7.22 -6.61 4.61
CA ARG A 32 -7.81 -6.66 3.27
C ARG A 32 -7.81 -5.24 2.69
N LEU A 33 -7.12 -5.04 1.58
CA LEU A 33 -6.99 -3.73 0.94
C LEU A 33 -7.80 -3.68 -0.36
N ILE A 34 -8.51 -2.58 -0.55
CA ILE A 34 -9.21 -2.25 -1.79
C ILE A 34 -8.67 -0.91 -2.26
N ALA A 35 -8.05 -0.88 -3.43
CA ALA A 35 -7.46 0.32 -4.00
C ALA A 35 -8.00 0.53 -5.42
N LYS A 36 -8.51 1.73 -5.70
CA LYS A 36 -9.10 2.11 -6.99
C LYS A 36 -8.36 3.31 -7.54
N ARG A 37 -7.69 3.15 -8.69
CA ARG A 37 -6.90 4.20 -9.36
C ARG A 37 -5.87 4.85 -8.41
N CYS A 38 -5.26 4.05 -7.54
CA CYS A 38 -4.25 4.52 -6.59
C CYS A 38 -2.86 4.66 -7.23
N GLY A 39 -2.01 5.43 -6.57
CA GLY A 39 -0.59 5.59 -6.90
C GLY A 39 0.17 6.00 -5.64
N HIS A 40 1.49 6.16 -5.72
CA HIS A 40 2.35 6.35 -4.55
C HIS A 40 1.88 7.44 -3.59
N GLY A 41 1.46 8.61 -4.10
CA GLY A 41 0.95 9.70 -3.24
C GLY A 41 -0.29 9.32 -2.43
N HIS A 42 -1.19 8.50 -3.00
CA HIS A 42 -2.36 7.98 -2.28
C HIS A 42 -1.95 6.96 -1.22
N ASN A 43 -1.04 6.06 -1.57
CA ASN A 43 -0.54 5.01 -0.69
C ASN A 43 0.15 5.63 0.53
N VAL A 44 1.06 6.59 0.34
CA VAL A 44 1.76 7.30 1.43
C VAL A 44 0.78 8.04 2.34
N LYS A 45 -0.22 8.74 1.80
CA LYS A 45 -1.25 9.42 2.60
C LYS A 45 -2.05 8.43 3.45
N PHE A 46 -2.46 7.31 2.86
CA PHE A 46 -3.14 6.23 3.59
C PHE A 46 -2.28 5.70 4.73
N MET A 47 -0.98 5.46 4.49
CA MET A 47 -0.05 4.94 5.47
C MET A 47 0.20 5.88 6.65
N ARG A 48 0.32 7.19 6.38
CA ARG A 48 0.41 8.21 7.44
C ARG A 48 -0.84 8.20 8.32
N ALA A 49 -2.02 8.22 7.72
CA ALA A 49 -3.29 8.16 8.45
C ALA A 49 -3.44 6.86 9.27
N LEU A 50 -2.96 5.73 8.74
CA LEU A 50 -2.96 4.45 9.45
C LEU A 50 -2.06 4.49 10.69
N LEU A 51 -0.86 5.08 10.58
CA LEU A 51 0.07 5.25 11.70
C LEU A 51 -0.49 6.19 12.77
N GLU A 52 -1.07 7.32 12.38
CA GLU A 52 -1.73 8.24 13.31
C GLU A 52 -2.85 7.56 14.10
N LYS A 53 -3.70 6.78 13.41
CA LYS A 53 -4.77 6.02 14.07
C LYS A 53 -4.23 4.94 15.01
N ARG A 54 -3.13 4.26 14.65
CA ARG A 54 -2.47 3.28 15.53
C ARG A 54 -1.91 3.93 16.79
N ALA A 55 -1.22 5.08 16.64
CA ALA A 55 -0.66 5.82 17.76
C ALA A 55 -1.76 6.31 18.72
N ALA A 56 -2.86 6.84 18.20
CA ALA A 56 -4.01 7.23 19.01
C ALA A 56 -4.63 6.06 19.79
N ALA A 57 -4.68 4.87 19.19
CA ALA A 57 -5.20 3.67 19.85
C ALA A 57 -4.28 3.13 20.95
N SER A 58 -2.96 3.37 20.89
CA SER A 58 -2.00 2.96 21.92
C SER A 58 -1.88 3.92 23.11
N VAL A 59 -2.51 5.11 23.04
CA VAL A 59 -2.36 6.18 24.05
C VAL A 59 -3.54 6.23 25.06
N ASN A 60 -4.47 5.27 25.02
CA ASN A 60 -5.49 5.13 26.08
C ASN A 60 -5.18 3.96 27.03
N PRO A 61 -4.76 4.23 28.29
CA PRO A 61 -4.87 3.28 29.40
C PRO A 61 -6.32 3.16 29.92
#